data_AF-A0A4D6N9Y0-F1
#
_entry.id   AF-A0A4D6N9Y0-F1
#
_cell.length_a   1.000
_cell.length_b   1.000
_cell.length_c   1.000
_cell.angle_alpha   90.00
_cell.angle_beta   90.00
_cell.angle_gamma   90.00
#
_symmetry.space_group_name_H-M   'P 1'
#
loop_
_entity.id
_entity.type
_entity.pdbx_description
1 polymer ?
#
loop_
_entity_poly.entity_id
_entity_poly.type
_entity_poly.pdbx_seq_one_letter_code
_entity_poly.pdbx_strand_id
1 'polypeptide(L)'
;MSAGEEIMTPPFSVCDPIFEYFPNCLEFLVGDPKISMPSAKCCEHMMLLNTLANYGVGPKAICWCIEIMVKGMQPPLVPSRIQDLPRMCYITLSFPISDSMDCSK
;
A
#
# COMPACT_ATOMS: atom_id res chain seq x y z
N MET A 1 -33.66 9.35 14.37
CA MET A 1 -33.81 9.86 12.99
C MET A 1 -32.59 10.73 12.74
N SER A 2 -31.42 10.13 12.51
CA SER A 2 -30.94 9.59 11.23
C SER A 2 -30.85 10.67 10.15
N ALA A 3 -29.63 11.15 9.91
CA ALA A 3 -29.13 11.43 8.57
C ALA A 3 -27.63 11.09 8.61
N GLY A 4 -27.26 10.02 7.92
CA GLY A 4 -25.89 9.53 7.86
C GLY A 4 -25.01 10.53 7.13
N GLU A 5 -23.89 10.84 7.76
CA GLU A 5 -22.81 11.61 7.17
C GLU A 5 -22.05 10.67 6.21
N GLU A 6 -22.57 10.52 4.99
CA GLU A 6 -21.77 10.00 3.89
C GLU A 6 -20.82 11.12 3.46
N ILE A 7 -19.64 11.11 4.07
CA ILE A 7 -18.54 12.00 3.71
C ILE A 7 -18.09 11.60 2.31
N MET A 8 -18.57 12.33 1.30
CA MET A 8 -18.02 12.30 -0.04
C MET A 8 -16.68 13.03 -0.02
N THR A 9 -15.66 12.32 0.45
CA THR A 9 -14.25 12.72 0.39
C THR A 9 -13.83 12.86 -1.08
N PRO A 10 -13.16 13.97 -1.48
CA PRO A 10 -12.63 14.07 -2.84
C PRO A 10 -11.67 12.92 -3.13
N PRO A 11 -11.55 12.46 -4.40
CA PRO A 11 -10.78 11.26 -4.77
C PRO A 11 -9.28 11.31 -4.42
N PHE A 12 -8.74 12.46 -3.99
CA PHE A 12 -7.40 12.54 -3.43
C PHE A 12 -7.34 12.14 -1.94
N SER A 13 -8.36 12.50 -1.16
CA SER A 13 -8.38 12.23 0.29
C SER A 13 -8.53 10.75 0.66
N VAL A 14 -9.00 9.92 -0.28
CA VAL A 14 -8.99 8.45 -0.08
C VAL A 14 -7.57 7.89 -0.08
N CYS A 15 -6.62 8.56 -0.74
CA CYS A 15 -5.22 8.15 -0.82
C CYS A 15 -4.37 8.65 0.34
N ASP A 16 -4.82 9.66 1.11
CA ASP A 16 -4.06 10.24 2.22
C ASP A 16 -3.48 9.18 3.18
N PRO A 17 -4.26 8.20 3.70
CA PRO A 17 -3.68 7.16 4.57
C PRO A 17 -2.67 6.26 3.84
N ILE A 18 -2.86 6.02 2.54
CA ILE A 18 -1.90 5.25 1.72
C ILE A 18 -0.61 6.02 1.56
N PHE A 19 -0.72 7.33 1.37
CA PHE A 19 0.41 8.24 1.23
C PHE A 19 1.18 8.43 2.53
N GLU A 20 0.53 8.26 3.68
CA GLU A 20 1.17 8.25 4.98
C GLU A 20 1.85 6.90 5.29
N TYR A 21 1.17 5.79 4.98
CA TYR A 21 1.57 4.46 5.45
C TYR A 21 2.58 3.77 4.53
N PHE A 22 2.30 3.73 3.22
CA PHE A 22 3.09 2.98 2.25
C PHE A 22 4.57 3.40 2.16
N PRO A 23 4.94 4.70 2.28
CA PRO A 23 6.34 5.13 2.19
C PRO A 23 7.29 4.46 3.19
N ASN A 24 6.78 3.97 4.32
CA ASN A 24 7.58 3.31 5.34
C ASN A 24 8.18 1.98 4.85
N CYS A 25 7.70 1.45 3.73
CA CYS A 25 8.20 0.23 3.09
C CYS A 25 9.13 0.50 1.89
N LEU A 26 9.25 1.75 1.43
CA LEU A 26 9.92 2.04 0.17
C LEU A 26 11.40 1.66 0.18
N GLU A 27 12.15 1.91 1.24
CA GLU A 27 13.59 1.55 1.32
C GLU A 27 13.83 0.06 1.08
N PHE A 28 12.97 -0.80 1.63
CA PHE A 28 13.00 -2.24 1.37
C PHE A 28 12.54 -2.57 -0.06
N LEU A 29 11.43 -1.98 -0.50
CA LEU A 29 10.81 -2.28 -1.79
C LEU A 29 11.67 -1.86 -2.98
N VAL A 30 12.42 -0.76 -2.87
CA VAL A 30 13.38 -0.33 -3.90
C VAL A 30 14.72 -1.07 -3.82
N GLY A 31 14.89 -1.94 -2.82
CA GLY A 31 16.08 -2.77 -2.67
C GLY A 31 17.31 -2.01 -2.19
N ASP A 32 17.16 -1.09 -1.22
CA ASP A 32 18.33 -0.47 -0.57
C ASP A 32 19.29 -1.57 -0.08
N PRO A 33 20.58 -1.54 -0.47
CA PRO A 33 21.54 -2.59 -0.14
C PRO A 33 21.78 -2.77 1.37
N LYS A 34 21.43 -1.77 2.20
CA LYS A 34 21.52 -1.83 3.65
C LYS A 34 20.28 -2.47 4.29
N ILE A 35 19.19 -2.61 3.53
CA ILE A 35 17.90 -3.04 4.02
C ILE A 35 17.62 -4.47 3.51
N SER A 36 17.86 -5.45 4.37
CA SER A 36 17.60 -6.86 4.06
C SER A 36 16.18 -7.30 4.43
N MET A 37 15.53 -6.62 5.37
CA MET A 37 14.19 -6.92 5.89
C MET A 37 13.33 -5.66 5.97
N PRO A 38 12.00 -5.76 5.84
CA PRO A 38 11.11 -4.64 6.11
C PRO A 38 11.22 -4.21 7.58
N SER A 39 11.11 -2.90 7.83
CA SER A 39 11.07 -2.38 9.20
C SER A 39 9.79 -2.83 9.91
N ALA A 40 9.80 -2.87 11.24
CA ALA A 40 8.60 -3.15 12.03
C ALA A 40 7.46 -2.18 11.69
N LYS A 41 7.80 -0.89 11.48
CA LYS A 41 6.86 0.15 11.06
C LYS A 41 6.27 -0.10 9.68
N CYS A 42 7.07 -0.58 8.72
CA CYS A 42 6.55 -1.01 7.43
C CYS A 42 5.51 -2.12 7.59
N CYS A 43 5.81 -3.18 8.35
CA CYS A 43 4.86 -4.28 8.55
C CYS A 43 3.58 -3.85 9.26
N GLU A 44 3.67 -3.01 10.29
CA GLU A 44 2.51 -2.42 10.98
C GLU A 44 1.62 -1.64 10.00
N HIS A 45 2.21 -0.77 9.21
CA HIS A 45 1.51 0.03 8.22
C HIS A 45 0.89 -0.82 7.10
N MET A 46 1.54 -1.89 6.68
CA MET A 46 0.96 -2.84 5.73
C MET A 46 -0.26 -3.58 6.31
N MET A 47 -0.25 -3.89 7.61
CA MET A 47 -1.44 -4.42 8.29
C MET A 47 -2.58 -3.39 8.31
N LEU A 48 -2.29 -2.11 8.60
CA LEU A 48 -3.29 -1.03 8.57
C LEU A 48 -3.89 -0.86 7.17
N LEU A 49 -3.06 -0.85 6.13
CA LEU A 49 -3.52 -0.80 4.75
C LEU A 49 -4.39 -2.01 4.39
N ASN A 50 -4.04 -3.21 4.86
CA ASN A 50 -4.85 -4.39 4.65
C ASN A 50 -6.20 -4.33 5.37
N THR A 51 -6.24 -3.74 6.57
CA THR A 51 -7.50 -3.47 7.28
C THR A 51 -8.36 -2.48 6.49
N LEU A 52 -7.78 -1.40 5.97
CA LEU A 52 -8.50 -0.43 5.13
C LEU A 52 -9.01 -1.04 3.83
N ALA A 53 -8.25 -1.95 3.23
CA ALA A 53 -8.69 -2.68 2.05
C ALA A 53 -9.91 -3.57 2.35
N ASN A 54 -9.96 -4.24 3.51
CA ASN A 54 -11.06 -5.14 3.85
C ASN A 54 -12.31 -4.43 4.40
N TYR A 55 -12.14 -3.33 5.14
CA TYR A 55 -13.21 -2.73 5.94
C TYR A 55 -13.44 -1.23 5.67
N GLY A 56 -12.63 -0.60 4.83
CA GLY A 56 -12.67 0.84 4.58
C GLY A 56 -12.77 1.17 3.10
N VAL A 57 -11.70 1.72 2.54
CA VAL A 57 -11.65 2.28 1.18
C VAL A 57 -11.68 1.22 0.07
N GLY A 58 -11.44 -0.05 0.41
CA GLY A 58 -11.48 -1.16 -0.54
C GLY A 58 -10.13 -1.44 -1.22
N PRO A 59 -9.89 -2.68 -1.69
CA PRO A 59 -8.60 -3.10 -2.24
C PRO A 59 -8.24 -2.36 -3.54
N LYS A 60 -9.25 -2.01 -4.36
CA LYS A 60 -9.04 -1.27 -5.62
C LYS A 60 -8.53 0.15 -5.39
N ALA A 61 -9.06 0.84 -4.38
CA ALA A 61 -8.61 2.18 -4.04
C ALA A 61 -7.17 2.15 -3.51
N ILE A 62 -6.84 1.21 -2.61
CA ILE A 62 -5.47 1.01 -2.12
C ILE A 62 -4.51 0.75 -3.29
N CYS A 63 -4.86 -0.19 -4.17
CA CYS A 63 -4.06 -0.53 -5.34
C CYS A 63 -3.78 0.71 -6.21
N TRP A 64 -4.83 1.45 -6.57
CA TRP A 64 -4.73 2.64 -7.42
C TRP A 64 -3.89 3.75 -6.79
N CYS A 65 -4.06 4.01 -5.49
CA CYS A 65 -3.26 4.99 -4.77
C CYS A 65 -1.77 4.61 -4.74
N ILE A 66 -1.45 3.33 -4.50
CA ILE A 66 -0.07 2.84 -4.53
C ILE A 66 0.49 2.96 -5.95
N GLU A 67 -0.25 2.55 -6.97
CA GLU A 67 0.17 2.64 -8.38
C GLU A 67 0.56 4.09 -8.72
N ILE A 68 -0.29 5.06 -8.39
CA ILE A 68 0.00 6.49 -8.65
C ILE A 68 1.24 6.96 -7.91
N MET A 69 1.43 6.54 -6.66
CA MET A 69 2.60 6.94 -5.88
C MET A 69 3.90 6.45 -6.51
N VAL A 70 3.93 5.20 -6.98
CA VAL A 70 5.18 4.54 -7.40
C VAL A 70 5.44 4.66 -8.90
N LYS A 71 4.45 5.08 -9.68
CA LYS A 71 4.56 5.26 -11.12
C LYS A 71 5.62 6.30 -11.46
N GLY A 72 6.65 5.88 -12.19
CA GLY A 72 7.77 6.74 -12.61
C GLY A 72 8.82 7.01 -11.53
N MET A 73 8.72 6.36 -10.36
CA MET A 73 9.73 6.43 -9.31
C MET A 73 11.06 5.83 -9.79
N GLN A 74 12.17 6.45 -9.36
CA GLN A 74 13.52 5.94 -9.59
C GLN A 74 14.29 5.92 -8.26
N PRO A 75 14.87 4.78 -7.85
CA PRO A 75 14.75 3.45 -8.48
C PRO A 75 13.32 2.88 -8.49
N PRO A 76 12.98 1.99 -9.44
CA PRO A 76 11.68 1.29 -9.44
C PRO A 76 11.61 0.30 -8.27
N LEU A 77 10.39 -0.16 -7.98
CA LEU A 77 10.21 -1.24 -7.00
C LEU A 77 10.84 -2.55 -7.54
N VAL A 78 11.46 -3.31 -6.65
CA VAL A 78 12.10 -4.59 -6.99
C VAL A 78 11.09 -5.72 -6.85
N PRO A 79 10.78 -6.48 -7.93
CA PRO A 79 9.75 -7.51 -7.91
C PRO A 79 9.94 -8.61 -6.85
N SER A 80 11.18 -9.01 -6.56
CA SER A 80 11.45 -9.99 -5.51
C SER A 80 11.12 -9.44 -4.12
N ARG A 81 11.43 -8.17 -3.84
CA ARG A 81 11.11 -7.51 -2.57
C ARG A 81 9.60 -7.39 -2.36
N ILE A 82 8.86 -7.08 -3.42
CA ILE A 82 7.40 -7.08 -3.40
C ILE A 82 6.85 -8.45 -2.98
N GLN A 83 7.37 -9.54 -3.54
CA GLN A 83 6.92 -10.91 -3.20
C GLN A 83 7.32 -11.33 -1.78
N ASP A 84 8.45 -10.85 -1.30
CA ASP A 84 8.97 -11.16 0.03
C ASP A 84 8.24 -10.39 1.14
N LEU A 85 7.77 -9.16 0.88
CA LEU A 85 7.17 -8.28 1.88
C LEU A 85 6.03 -8.96 2.67
N PRO A 86 4.99 -9.55 2.04
CA PRO A 86 3.90 -10.18 2.79
C PRO A 86 4.37 -11.38 3.62
N ARG A 87 5.35 -12.13 3.11
CA ARG A 87 5.91 -13.31 3.78
C ARG A 87 6.72 -12.90 5.02
N MET A 88 7.57 -11.88 4.89
CA MET A 88 8.41 -11.38 5.97
C MET A 88 7.61 -10.64 7.04
N CYS A 89 6.51 -9.98 6.67
CA CYS A 89 5.59 -9.35 7.62
C CYS A 89 4.51 -10.30 8.17
N TYR A 90 4.45 -11.55 7.71
CA TYR A 90 3.43 -12.54 8.09
C TYR A 90 1.98 -12.07 7.83
N ILE A 91 1.75 -11.43 6.68
CA ILE A 91 0.45 -10.89 6.28
C ILE A 91 -0.04 -11.49 4.97
N THR A 92 -1.36 -11.70 4.88
CA THR A 92 -2.05 -12.01 3.62
C THR A 92 -2.75 -10.75 3.14
N LEU A 93 -2.17 -10.10 2.12
CA LEU A 93 -2.73 -8.89 1.54
C LEU A 93 -3.99 -9.21 0.71
N SER A 94 -4.98 -8.33 0.83
CA SER A 94 -6.22 -8.36 0.04
C SER A 94 -6.12 -7.55 -1.26
N PHE A 95 -4.95 -6.98 -1.54
CA PHE A 95 -4.64 -6.17 -2.72
C PHE A 95 -3.24 -6.50 -3.24
N PRO A 96 -2.98 -6.37 -4.56
CA PRO A 96 -1.64 -6.54 -5.11
C PRO A 96 -0.73 -5.34 -4.83
N ILE A 97 0.59 -5.54 -4.90
CA ILE A 97 1.60 -4.46 -4.96
C ILE A 97 2.43 -4.70 -6.22
N SER A 98 2.55 -3.72 -7.12
CA SER A 98 3.41 -3.74 -8.31
C SER A 98 3.54 -2.31 -8.87
N ASP A 99 4.61 -2.05 -9.62
CA ASP A 99 4.81 -0.83 -10.41
C ASP A 99 4.00 -0.80 -11.72
N SER A 100 3.36 -1.91 -12.06
CA SER A 100 2.58 -2.17 -13.28
C SER A 100 1.27 -2.91 -12.95
N MET A 101 0.62 -2.52 -11.85
CA MET A 101 -0.58 -3.18 -11.34
C MET A 101 -1.78 -3.08 -12.29
N ASP A 102 -2.41 -4.22 -12.56
CA ASP A 102 -3.80 -4.26 -13.03
C ASP A 102 -4.74 -4.14 -11.83
N CYS A 103 -4.96 -2.89 -11.37
CA CYS A 103 -5.85 -2.59 -10.24
C CYS A 103 -7.35 -2.83 -10.52
N SER A 104 -7.69 -3.38 -11.69
CA SER A 104 -9.07 -3.73 -12.03
C SER A 104 -9.57 -5.02 -11.36
N LYS A 105 -8.65 -5.84 -10.83
CA LYS A 105 -8.92 -7.17 -10.26
C LYS A 105 -8.94 -7.20 -8.74
#